data_AF-A0AAV7XHD9-F1
#
_entry.id   AF-A0AAV7XHD9-F1
#
_cell.length_a   1.000
_cell.length_b   1.000
_cell.length_c   1.000
_cell.angle_alpha   90.00
_cell.angle_beta   90.00
_cell.angle_gamma   90.00
#
_symmetry.space_group_name_H-M   'P 1'
#
loop_
_entity.id
_entity.type
_entity.pdbx_description
1 polymer ?
#
loop_
_entity_poly.entity_id
_entity_poly.type
_entity_poly.pdbx_seq_one_letter_code
_entity_poly.pdbx_strand_id
1 'polypeptide(L)'
;MPSLRRLEVHCPFESPLPDAAFLRAAPPAGLRWLRAGLYPLRTALALARAHAATLRELELVAASEQPYGCPALEEQLQRCGLARLQRLLLIRGAGRTAFCQHEPEECSRQKVKLWEMFMGSGVIVTVACSECDAADPKG
;
A
#
# COMPACT_ATOMS: atom_id res chain seq x y z
N MET A 1 23.62 -0.03 14.29
CA MET A 1 23.56 -0.20 12.83
C MET A 1 22.40 0.64 12.29
N PRO A 2 22.60 1.41 11.20
CA PRO A 2 21.52 2.19 10.60
C PRO A 2 20.45 1.27 10.02
N SER A 3 19.20 1.46 10.43
CA SER A 3 18.05 0.69 9.92
C SER A 3 17.41 1.45 8.76
N LEU A 4 17.18 0.78 7.63
CA LEU A 4 16.40 1.35 6.52
C LEU A 4 15.02 1.77 7.03
N ARG A 5 14.64 3.03 6.82
CA ARG A 5 13.37 3.61 7.30
C ARG A 5 12.33 3.81 6.21
N ARG A 6 12.77 4.06 4.99
CA ARG A 6 11.93 4.36 3.82
C ARG A 6 12.40 3.46 2.68
N LEU A 7 11.46 2.83 1.99
CA LEU A 7 11.73 2.00 0.82
C LEU A 7 10.66 2.31 -0.24
N GLU A 8 11.11 2.65 -1.44
CA GLU A 8 10.28 2.77 -2.62
C GLU A 8 10.69 1.67 -3.59
N VAL A 9 9.71 0.87 -4.01
CA VAL A 9 9.92 -0.21 -4.97
C VAL A 9 9.08 0.09 -6.20
N HIS A 10 9.76 0.18 -7.34
CA HIS A 10 9.15 0.37 -8.64
C HIS A 10 9.58 -0.80 -9.54
N CYS A 11 8.62 -1.46 -10.19
CA CYS A 11 8.92 -2.38 -11.31
C CYS A 11 8.28 -1.83 -12.59
N PRO A 12 9.02 -1.75 -13.70
CA PRO A 12 8.40 -1.50 -14.99
C PRO A 12 7.53 -2.70 -15.37
N PHE A 13 6.39 -2.44 -16.03
CA PHE A 13 5.28 -3.35 -16.30
C PHE A 13 5.61 -4.63 -17.11
N GLU A 14 6.86 -4.87 -17.49
CA GLU A 14 7.19 -5.74 -18.62
C GLU A 14 7.62 -7.16 -18.25
N SER A 15 7.71 -7.54 -16.98
CA SER A 15 8.12 -8.91 -16.65
C SER A 15 7.41 -9.47 -15.42
N PRO A 16 6.88 -10.71 -15.48
CA PRO A 16 6.41 -11.40 -14.30
C PRO A 16 7.59 -11.57 -13.35
N LEU A 17 7.56 -10.88 -12.22
CA LEU A 17 8.57 -11.07 -11.20
C LEU A 17 8.43 -12.48 -10.61
N PRO A 18 9.55 -13.18 -10.37
CA PRO A 18 9.51 -14.44 -9.64
C PRO A 18 8.90 -14.19 -8.26
N ASP A 19 8.13 -15.17 -7.77
CA ASP A 19 7.53 -15.15 -6.44
C ASP A 19 8.62 -14.98 -5.37
N ALA A 20 8.86 -13.74 -4.97
CA ALA A 20 9.87 -13.43 -3.97
C ALA A 20 9.28 -13.70 -2.59
N ALA A 21 9.76 -14.76 -1.95
CA ALA A 21 9.49 -15.00 -0.54
C ALA A 21 10.33 -14.03 0.30
N PHE A 22 9.72 -12.97 0.83
CA PHE A 22 10.37 -12.17 1.87
C PHE A 22 10.27 -12.93 3.20
N LEU A 23 11.43 -13.30 3.74
CA LEU A 23 11.50 -13.75 5.13
C LEU A 23 10.98 -12.62 6.03
N ARG A 24 10.30 -12.99 7.12
CA ARG A 24 9.96 -12.02 8.17
C ARG A 24 11.24 -11.31 8.58
N ALA A 25 11.24 -9.98 8.49
CA ALA A 25 12.44 -9.23 8.76
C ALA A 25 12.80 -9.40 10.25
N ALA A 26 13.92 -10.06 10.52
CA ALA A 26 14.43 -10.17 11.87
C ALA A 26 14.89 -8.77 12.35
N PRO A 27 14.65 -8.43 13.62
CA PRO A 27 15.19 -7.21 14.20
C PRO A 27 16.71 -7.07 13.95
N PRO A 28 17.21 -5.86 13.64
CA PRO A 28 16.51 -4.58 13.69
C PRO A 28 15.92 -4.16 12.34
N ALA A 29 14.82 -4.79 11.92
CA ALA A 29 13.93 -4.25 10.90
C ALA A 29 13.39 -2.88 11.36
N GLY A 30 13.56 -1.86 10.51
CA GLY A 30 13.26 -0.47 10.89
C GLY A 30 12.32 0.26 9.95
N LEU A 31 11.78 -0.44 8.95
CA LEU A 31 11.01 0.15 7.87
C LEU A 31 9.72 0.77 8.42
N ARG A 32 9.52 2.06 8.17
CA ARG A 32 8.37 2.85 8.62
C ARG A 32 7.51 3.32 7.45
N TRP A 33 8.11 3.51 6.28
CA TRP A 33 7.41 3.93 5.08
C TRP A 33 7.75 2.98 3.93
N LEU A 34 6.72 2.48 3.27
CA LEU A 34 6.83 1.66 2.07
C LEU A 34 5.94 2.27 0.99
N ARG A 35 6.54 2.60 -0.15
CA ARG A 35 5.81 2.80 -1.39
C ARG A 35 6.10 1.64 -2.33
N ALA A 36 5.05 1.03 -2.85
CA ALA A 36 5.16 -0.01 -3.85
C ALA A 36 4.28 0.35 -5.04
N GLY A 37 4.87 0.40 -6.23
CA GLY A 37 4.13 0.73 -7.43
C GLY A 37 4.51 -0.08 -8.63
N LEU A 38 3.49 -0.39 -9.45
CA LEU A 38 3.64 -1.13 -10.71
C LEU A 38 4.33 -2.49 -10.54
N TYR A 39 4.34 -2.96 -9.29
CA TYR A 39 4.93 -4.17 -8.77
C TYR A 39 3.78 -5.15 -8.50
N PRO A 40 3.95 -6.47 -8.67
CA PRO A 40 2.92 -7.43 -8.29
C PRO A 40 2.52 -7.19 -6.84
N LEU A 41 1.25 -6.83 -6.63
CA LEU A 41 0.78 -6.41 -5.33
C LEU A 41 1.04 -7.48 -4.26
N ARG A 42 0.96 -8.77 -4.62
CA ARG A 42 1.31 -9.88 -3.74
C ARG A 42 2.69 -9.73 -3.11
N THR A 43 3.67 -9.29 -3.88
CA THR A 43 5.06 -9.13 -3.45
C THR A 43 5.20 -7.86 -2.60
N ALA A 44 4.48 -6.78 -2.92
CA ALA A 44 4.38 -5.60 -2.07
C ALA A 44 3.76 -5.92 -0.69
N LEU A 45 2.70 -6.73 -0.67
CA LEU A 45 2.02 -7.19 0.54
C LEU A 45 2.91 -8.13 1.38
N ALA A 46 3.68 -9.01 0.73
CA ALA A 46 4.63 -9.87 1.43
C ALA A 46 5.71 -9.03 2.15
N LEU A 47 6.20 -7.97 1.51
CA LEU A 47 7.12 -7.02 2.13
C LEU A 47 6.46 -6.23 3.28
N ALA A 48 5.22 -5.76 3.08
CA ALA A 48 4.47 -5.09 4.14
C ALA A 48 4.26 -6.01 5.35
N ARG A 49 3.92 -7.29 5.13
CA ARG A 49 3.78 -8.31 6.17
C ARG A 49 5.09 -8.60 6.89
N ALA A 50 6.22 -8.64 6.18
CA ALA A 50 7.54 -8.82 6.79
C ALA A 50 7.92 -7.65 7.73
N HIS A 51 7.35 -6.46 7.51
CA HIS A 51 7.60 -5.25 8.29
C HIS A 51 6.40 -4.75 9.10
N ALA A 52 5.37 -5.58 9.29
CA ALA A 52 4.09 -5.19 9.90
C ALA A 52 4.23 -4.57 11.31
N ALA A 53 5.23 -5.01 12.08
CA ALA A 53 5.51 -4.52 13.43
C ALA A 53 6.14 -3.11 13.47
N THR A 54 6.61 -2.58 12.34
CA THR A 54 7.31 -1.27 12.28
C THR A 54 6.74 -0.32 11.25
N LEU A 55 6.03 -0.83 10.24
CA LEU A 55 5.47 -0.05 9.15
C LEU A 55 4.37 0.90 9.66
N ARG A 56 4.48 2.18 9.30
CA ARG A 56 3.55 3.25 9.70
C ARG A 56 2.84 3.87 8.49
N GLU A 57 3.49 3.89 7.35
CA GLU A 57 2.96 4.46 6.12
C GLU A 57 3.11 3.44 4.99
N LEU A 58 2.01 3.18 4.29
CA LEU A 58 1.97 2.30 3.12
C LEU A 58 1.36 3.09 1.97
N GLU A 59 2.07 3.16 0.85
CA GLU A 59 1.59 3.75 -0.38
C GLU A 59 1.53 2.67 -1.46
N LEU A 60 0.35 2.46 -2.04
CA LEU A 60 0.11 1.46 -3.07
C LEU A 60 -0.29 2.14 -4.37
N VAL A 61 0.56 2.03 -5.39
CA VAL A 61 0.24 2.52 -6.74
C VAL A 61 -0.60 1.49 -7.48
N ALA A 62 -1.62 1.98 -8.20
CA ALA A 62 -2.53 1.18 -9.02
C ALA A 62 -3.43 0.21 -8.25
N ALA A 63 -3.71 0.48 -6.97
CA ALA A 63 -4.62 -0.33 -6.14
C ALA A 63 -6.11 -0.10 -6.44
N SER A 64 -6.53 -0.06 -7.70
CA SER A 64 -7.96 0.00 -8.10
C SER A 64 -8.55 -1.42 -8.19
N GLU A 65 -9.79 -1.58 -8.65
CA GLU A 65 -10.32 -2.91 -9.03
C GLU A 65 -9.95 -3.28 -10.47
N GLN A 66 -9.70 -2.30 -11.35
CA GLN A 66 -9.37 -2.53 -12.76
C GLN A 66 -8.41 -1.46 -13.32
N PRO A 67 -7.57 -1.79 -14.34
CA PRO A 67 -7.27 -3.12 -14.87
C PRO A 67 -6.17 -3.86 -14.07
N TYR A 68 -5.40 -3.15 -13.24
CA TYR A 68 -4.32 -3.71 -12.41
C TYR A 68 -4.75 -3.97 -10.97
N GLY A 69 -6.05 -4.22 -10.81
CA GLY A 69 -6.64 -4.20 -9.49
C GLY A 69 -6.33 -5.40 -8.64
N CYS A 70 -6.47 -5.22 -7.34
CA CYS A 70 -6.44 -6.34 -6.41
C CYS A 70 -7.86 -6.62 -5.93
N PRO A 71 -8.54 -7.60 -6.54
CA PRO A 71 -9.74 -8.13 -5.91
C PRO A 71 -9.39 -8.56 -4.48
N ALA A 72 -10.21 -8.15 -3.52
CA ALA A 72 -10.01 -8.40 -2.09
C ALA A 72 -8.75 -7.78 -1.47
N LEU A 73 -8.32 -6.58 -1.90
CA LEU A 73 -7.25 -5.80 -1.26
C LEU A 73 -7.41 -5.72 0.26
N GLU A 74 -8.64 -5.55 0.74
CA GLU A 74 -9.00 -5.50 2.17
C GLU A 74 -8.58 -6.78 2.90
N GLU A 75 -8.98 -7.96 2.41
CA GLU A 75 -8.62 -9.25 3.02
C GLU A 75 -7.10 -9.45 3.03
N GLN A 76 -6.42 -9.03 1.95
CA GLN A 76 -4.98 -9.17 1.84
C GLN A 76 -4.24 -8.27 2.84
N LEU A 77 -4.69 -7.02 2.99
CA LEU A 77 -4.14 -6.10 3.99
C LEU A 77 -4.42 -6.56 5.42
N GLN A 78 -5.61 -7.11 5.67
CA GLN A 78 -5.95 -7.71 6.97
C GLN A 78 -4.98 -8.83 7.33
N ARG A 79 -4.65 -9.72 6.38
CA ARG A 79 -3.68 -10.82 6.57
C ARG A 79 -2.25 -10.34 6.81
N CYS A 80 -1.92 -9.09 6.47
CA CYS A 80 -0.61 -8.51 6.74
C CYS A 80 -0.41 -8.17 8.23
N GLY A 81 -1.49 -7.96 9.00
CA GLY A 81 -1.41 -7.69 10.44
C GLY A 81 -0.68 -6.38 10.78
N LEU A 82 -0.94 -5.31 10.02
CA LEU A 82 -0.23 -4.03 10.09
C LEU A 82 -0.60 -3.20 11.34
N ALA A 83 -0.27 -3.71 12.52
CA ALA A 83 -0.72 -3.16 13.81
C ALA A 83 -0.25 -1.72 14.13
N ARG A 84 0.75 -1.20 13.41
CA ARG A 84 1.28 0.16 13.60
C ARG A 84 1.03 1.09 12.42
N LEU A 85 0.23 0.66 11.45
CA LEU A 85 -0.08 1.48 10.29
C LEU A 85 -0.89 2.70 10.73
N GLN A 86 -0.45 3.87 10.31
CA GLN A 86 -1.07 5.16 10.60
C GLN A 86 -1.67 5.77 9.34
N ARG A 87 -1.07 5.50 8.17
CA ARG A 87 -1.53 6.02 6.87
C ARG A 87 -1.45 4.95 5.78
N LEU A 88 -2.55 4.80 5.05
CA LEU A 88 -2.63 4.07 3.79
C LEU A 88 -2.97 5.07 2.67
N LEU A 89 -2.11 5.19 1.67
CA LEU A 89 -2.34 6.04 0.50
C LEU A 89 -2.50 5.19 -0.75
N LEU A 90 -3.65 5.33 -1.42
CA LEU A 90 -3.93 4.75 -2.71
C LEU A 90 -3.49 5.74 -3.79
N ILE A 91 -2.46 5.38 -4.56
CA ILE A 91 -1.92 6.23 -5.62
C ILE A 91 -2.54 5.83 -6.95
N ARG A 92 -3.28 6.75 -7.56
CA ARG A 92 -4.02 6.56 -8.81
C ARG A 92 -3.28 7.07 -10.04
N GLY A 93 -2.43 8.06 -9.85
CA GLY A 93 -1.61 8.66 -10.88
C GLY A 93 -0.41 9.40 -10.32
N ALA A 94 0.52 9.77 -11.19
CA ALA A 94 1.63 10.67 -10.89
C ALA A 94 1.78 11.69 -12.03
N GLY A 95 1.64 12.98 -11.70
CA GLY A 95 1.71 14.05 -12.69
C GLY A 95 0.62 13.92 -13.75
N ARG A 96 1.01 13.71 -15.02
CA ARG A 96 0.08 13.54 -16.17
C ARG A 96 -0.25 12.07 -16.47
N THR A 97 0.29 11.13 -15.70
CA THR A 97 0.14 9.70 -15.96
C THR A 97 -0.86 9.09 -14.98
N ALA A 98 -1.97 8.56 -15.50
CA ALA A 98 -2.90 7.73 -14.74
C ALA A 98 -2.41 6.27 -14.76
N PHE A 99 -2.31 5.64 -13.59
CA PHE A 99 -1.91 4.24 -13.47
C PHE A 99 -3.10 3.29 -13.51
N CYS A 100 -4.29 3.79 -13.18
CA CYS A 100 -5.53 3.02 -13.22
C CYS A 100 -6.71 3.92 -13.60
N GLN A 101 -7.83 3.30 -13.98
CA GLN A 101 -9.10 4.03 -14.04
C GLN A 101 -9.50 4.44 -12.62
N HIS A 102 -9.96 5.68 -12.47
CA HIS A 102 -10.34 6.25 -11.19
C HIS A 102 -11.76 6.82 -11.30
N GLU A 103 -12.69 6.15 -10.62
CA GLU A 103 -14.05 6.61 -10.43
C GLU A 103 -14.21 7.07 -8.97
N PRO A 104 -14.60 8.34 -8.71
CA PRO A 104 -14.66 8.89 -7.35
C PRO A 104 -15.58 8.13 -6.39
N GLU A 105 -16.71 7.63 -6.89
CA GLU A 105 -17.67 6.87 -6.09
C GLU A 105 -17.08 5.52 -5.66
N GLU A 106 -16.51 4.77 -6.59
CA GLU A 106 -15.85 3.51 -6.29
C GLU A 106 -14.63 3.69 -5.40
N CYS A 107 -13.84 4.75 -5.63
CA CYS A 107 -12.73 5.08 -4.73
C CYS A 107 -13.21 5.38 -3.31
N SER A 108 -14.34 6.07 -3.16
CA SER A 108 -14.92 6.38 -1.84
C SER A 108 -15.39 5.10 -1.15
N ARG A 109 -16.08 4.20 -1.86
CA ARG A 109 -16.47 2.88 -1.34
C ARG A 109 -15.26 2.06 -0.90
N GLN A 110 -14.22 2.00 -1.74
CA GLN A 110 -12.99 1.28 -1.41
C GLN A 110 -12.30 1.86 -0.16
N LYS A 111 -12.23 3.19 -0.03
CA LYS A 111 -11.65 3.84 1.16
C LYS A 111 -12.41 3.46 2.43
N VAL A 112 -13.75 3.49 2.38
CA VAL A 112 -14.61 3.13 3.52
C VAL A 112 -14.38 1.68 3.92
N LYS A 113 -14.45 0.73 2.98
CA LYS A 113 -14.24 -0.69 3.29
C LYS A 113 -12.86 -0.97 3.91
N LEU A 114 -11.80 -0.33 3.38
CA LEU A 114 -10.46 -0.44 3.94
C LEU A 114 -10.41 0.12 5.37
N TRP A 115 -11.01 1.28 5.60
CA TRP A 115 -11.07 1.89 6.91
C TRP A 115 -11.85 1.04 7.92
N GLU A 116 -13.02 0.51 7.53
CA GLU A 116 -13.83 -0.40 8.35
C GLU A 116 -13.05 -1.66 8.72
N MET A 117 -12.32 -2.24 7.76
CA MET A 117 -11.46 -3.42 7.99
C MET A 117 -10.38 -3.13 9.05
N PHE A 118 -9.65 -2.01 8.91
CA PHE A 118 -8.62 -1.66 9.88
C PHE A 118 -9.21 -1.35 11.26
N MET A 119 -10.35 -0.63 11.30
CA MET A 119 -11.06 -0.37 12.55
C MET A 119 -11.52 -1.66 13.23
N GLY A 120 -12.06 -2.62 12.48
CA GLY A 120 -12.45 -3.94 12.98
C GLY A 120 -11.26 -4.73 13.54
N SER A 121 -10.03 -4.43 13.12
CA SER A 121 -8.80 -4.98 13.67
C SER A 121 -8.18 -4.16 14.82
N GLY A 122 -8.85 -3.09 15.27
CA GLY A 122 -8.36 -2.19 16.33
C GLY A 122 -7.25 -1.23 15.88
N VAL A 123 -7.04 -1.07 14.57
CA VAL A 123 -6.00 -0.20 14.00
C VAL A 123 -6.63 1.11 13.55
N ILE A 124 -6.16 2.23 14.11
CA ILE A 124 -6.56 3.57 13.68
C ILE A 124 -5.67 4.00 12.53
N VAL A 125 -6.21 4.03 11.32
CA VAL A 125 -5.49 4.40 10.09
C VAL A 125 -6.24 5.48 9.31
N THR A 126 -5.50 6.40 8.73
CA THR A 126 -6.03 7.30 7.69
C THR A 126 -5.90 6.62 6.33
N VAL A 127 -7.02 6.38 5.64
CA VAL A 127 -7.04 5.89 4.26
C VAL A 127 -7.29 7.08 3.33
N ALA A 128 -6.36 7.34 2.41
CA ALA A 128 -6.43 8.47 1.48
C ALA A 128 -6.19 8.02 0.03
N CYS A 129 -6.64 8.84 -0.91
CA CYS A 129 -6.45 8.70 -2.35
C CYS A 129 -5.65 9.90 -2.87
N SER A 130 -4.65 9.66 -3.72
CA SER A 130 -3.82 10.71 -4.31
C SER A 130 -4.56 11.65 -5.26
N GLU A 131 -5.76 11.28 -5.71
CA GLU A 131 -6.58 12.10 -6.61
C GLU A 131 -7.79 12.73 -5.91
N CYS A 132 -8.48 12.00 -5.01
CA CYS A 132 -9.63 12.55 -4.29
C CYS A 132 -9.25 13.49 -3.15
N ASP A 133 -8.18 13.14 -2.43
CA ASP A 133 -7.84 13.77 -1.13
C ASP A 133 -6.63 14.73 -1.26
N ALA A 134 -6.24 15.05 -2.50
CA ALA A 134 -5.13 15.95 -2.76
C ALA A 134 -5.48 17.41 -2.45
N ALA A 135 -5.19 17.78 -1.20
CA ALA A 135 -4.55 19.04 -0.86
C ALA A 135 -3.43 18.74 0.15
N ASP A 136 -2.29 18.21 -0.34
CA ASP A 136 -0.95 18.76 -0.04
C ASP A 136 0.12 17.96 -0.80
N PRO A 137 0.76 18.50 -1.85
CA PRO A 137 2.07 18.03 -2.25
C PRO A 137 3.03 18.47 -1.15
N LYS A 138 3.53 17.52 -0.35
CA LYS A 138 4.64 17.79 0.56
C LYS A 138 5.76 18.50 -0.23
N GLY A 139 5.96 19.79 0.07
CA GLY A 139 7.16 20.54 -0.29
C GLY A 139 8.39 20.01 0.42
#